data_AF-A0A935CIQ2-F1
#
_entry.id   AF-A0A935CIQ2-F1
#
_cell.length_a   1.000
_cell.length_b   1.000
_cell.length_c   1.000
_cell.angle_alpha   90.00
_cell.angle_beta   90.00
_cell.angle_gamma   90.00
#
_symmetry.space_group_name_H-M   'P 1'
#
loop_
_entity.id
_entity.type
_entity.pdbx_description
1 polymer ?
#
loop_
_entity_poly.entity_id
_entity_poly.type
_entity_poly.pdbx_seq_one_letter_code
_entity_poly.pdbx_strand_id
1 'polypeptide(L)'
;MKFSDPDVALQHQLRGLDNSAYVQQLYLRVLGRVADPDGWKSYVEKLEASLPREEVYLALANSEEGVRYANRRAALRQQQCVVLTSMPTAVSIASTLVVEHVSDLVALNGAAFVATVYRVLLNREVDPDGARTYLGLLRAGWSKTHVLTVLAKSAEARSVGCVLPGLKQVTHNYAKAERRSWGGWYCRNILGMESDLPADRERRALFFHIVLSDGV
;
A
#
# COMPACT_ATOMS: atom_id res chain seq x y z
N MET A 1 17.33 -25.34 -23.01
CA MET A 1 15.90 -25.23 -22.62
C MET A 1 15.31 -24.06 -23.39
N LYS A 2 14.36 -24.30 -24.30
CA LYS A 2 13.71 -23.25 -25.08
C LYS A 2 12.68 -22.56 -24.18
N PHE A 3 12.83 -21.25 -23.98
CA PHE A 3 11.87 -20.40 -23.29
C PHE A 3 10.61 -20.28 -24.17
N SER A 4 9.68 -21.23 -24.07
CA SER A 4 8.46 -21.26 -24.91
C SER A 4 7.22 -20.79 -24.15
N ASP A 5 6.62 -19.72 -24.69
CA ASP A 5 5.22 -19.26 -24.68
C ASP A 5 4.61 -18.32 -23.59
N PRO A 6 5.04 -18.22 -22.32
CA PRO A 6 4.51 -17.18 -21.42
C PRO A 6 5.19 -15.80 -21.59
N ASP A 7 6.34 -15.75 -22.26
CA ASP A 7 7.20 -14.57 -22.37
C ASP A 7 6.71 -13.59 -23.47
N VAL A 8 6.23 -14.11 -24.60
CA VAL A 8 5.73 -13.28 -25.71
C VAL A 8 4.43 -12.55 -25.32
N ALA A 9 3.52 -13.24 -24.62
CA ALA A 9 2.29 -12.64 -24.10
C ALA A 9 2.57 -11.56 -23.05
N LEU A 10 3.58 -11.81 -22.19
CA LEU A 10 4.08 -10.83 -21.23
C LEU A 10 4.63 -9.60 -21.95
N GLN A 11 5.54 -9.78 -22.90
CA GLN A 11 6.13 -8.67 -23.66
C GLN A 11 5.07 -7.87 -24.42
N HIS A 12 4.07 -8.52 -25.02
CA HIS A 12 2.98 -7.84 -25.73
C HIS A 12 2.11 -6.99 -24.80
N GLN A 13 1.74 -7.50 -23.62
CA GLN A 13 0.98 -6.75 -22.62
C GLN A 13 1.75 -5.55 -22.04
N LEU A 14 3.08 -5.58 -22.11
CA LEU A 14 3.96 -4.55 -21.57
C LEU A 14 4.37 -3.47 -22.61
N ARG A 15 4.05 -3.65 -23.90
CA ARG A 15 4.45 -2.71 -24.98
C ARG A 15 3.82 -1.32 -24.85
N GLY A 16 2.57 -1.23 -24.40
CA GLY A 16 1.83 0.04 -24.30
C GLY A 16 2.13 0.87 -23.05
N LEU A 17 2.98 0.36 -22.15
CA LEU A 17 3.32 1.04 -20.90
C LEU A 17 4.44 2.05 -21.11
N ASP A 18 4.44 3.13 -20.33
CA ASP A 18 5.61 3.99 -20.17
C ASP A 18 6.76 3.23 -19.46
N ASN A 19 7.97 3.77 -19.49
CA ASN A 19 9.15 3.08 -18.94
C ASN A 19 9.01 2.81 -17.43
N SER A 20 8.40 3.73 -16.69
CA SER A 20 8.10 3.62 -15.26
C SER A 20 7.18 2.44 -14.93
N ALA A 21 6.03 2.37 -15.60
CA ALA A 21 5.05 1.31 -15.41
C ALA A 21 5.56 -0.02 -15.96
N TYR A 22 6.34 0.01 -17.05
CA TYR A 22 7.04 -1.15 -17.58
C TYR A 22 7.94 -1.79 -16.52
N VAL A 23 8.85 -1.02 -15.90
CA VAL A 23 9.77 -1.54 -14.87
C VAL A 23 9.01 -2.07 -13.66
N GLN A 24 7.97 -1.35 -13.20
CA GLN A 24 7.15 -1.80 -12.08
C GLN A 24 6.46 -3.15 -12.37
N GLN A 25 5.84 -3.28 -13.53
CA GLN A 25 5.17 -4.52 -13.94
C GLN A 25 6.16 -5.65 -14.16
N LEU A 26 7.36 -5.33 -14.63
CA LEU A 26 8.44 -6.30 -14.83
C LEU A 26 8.88 -6.90 -13.49
N TYR A 27 9.12 -6.07 -12.46
CA TYR A 27 9.43 -6.53 -11.11
C TYR A 27 8.34 -7.45 -10.53
N LEU A 28 7.07 -7.05 -10.64
CA LEU A 28 5.96 -7.85 -10.14
C LEU A 28 5.88 -9.22 -10.81
N ARG A 29 6.10 -9.28 -12.12
CA ARG A 29 5.88 -10.51 -12.91
C ARG A 29 7.09 -11.44 -12.93
N VAL A 30 8.30 -10.89 -12.84
CA VAL A 30 9.57 -11.62 -12.94
C VAL A 30 10.19 -11.91 -11.57
N LEU A 31 10.05 -11.01 -10.59
CA LEU A 31 10.59 -11.19 -9.24
C LEU A 31 9.51 -11.46 -8.18
N GLY A 32 8.23 -11.20 -8.51
CA GLY A 32 7.13 -11.42 -7.57
C GLY A 32 7.03 -10.40 -6.45
N ARG A 33 7.70 -9.25 -6.59
CA ARG A 33 7.70 -8.16 -5.62
C ARG A 33 7.58 -6.83 -6.32
N VAL A 34 7.20 -5.81 -5.57
CA VAL A 34 7.31 -4.43 -6.02
C VAL A 34 8.81 -4.09 -6.12
N ALA A 35 9.18 -3.24 -7.09
CA ALA A 35 10.53 -2.75 -7.18
C ALA A 35 10.93 -2.03 -5.88
N ASP A 36 12.20 -2.12 -5.53
CA ASP A 36 12.77 -1.20 -4.55
C ASP A 36 13.03 0.15 -5.24
N PRO A 37 13.09 1.27 -4.48
CA PRO A 37 13.25 2.57 -5.09
C PRO A 37 14.52 2.65 -5.97
N ASP A 38 15.67 2.23 -5.44
CA ASP A 38 16.95 2.38 -6.15
C ASP A 38 17.01 1.52 -7.42
N GLY A 39 16.52 0.28 -7.35
CA GLY A 39 16.41 -0.63 -8.49
C GLY A 39 15.46 -0.10 -9.57
N TRP A 40 14.27 0.36 -9.19
CA TRP A 40 13.32 0.95 -10.14
C TRP A 40 13.95 2.14 -10.86
N LYS A 41 14.57 3.06 -10.11
CA LYS A 41 15.21 4.25 -10.67
C LYS A 41 16.31 3.89 -11.65
N SER A 42 17.20 2.97 -11.27
CA SER A 42 18.30 2.53 -12.11
C SER A 42 17.81 1.95 -13.46
N TYR A 43 16.76 1.14 -13.45
CA TYR A 43 16.24 0.55 -14.68
C TYR A 43 15.45 1.54 -15.52
N VAL A 44 14.72 2.49 -14.92
CA VAL A 44 14.06 3.56 -15.67
C VAL A 44 15.09 4.46 -16.36
N GLU A 45 16.14 4.88 -15.66
CA GLU A 45 17.23 5.69 -16.25
C GLU A 45 17.92 4.95 -17.40
N LYS A 46 18.15 3.64 -17.27
CA LYS A 46 18.70 2.82 -18.36
C LYS A 46 17.78 2.78 -19.59
N LEU A 47 16.47 2.63 -19.39
CA LEU A 47 15.50 2.64 -20.49
C LEU A 47 15.39 4.02 -21.16
N GLU A 48 15.49 5.11 -20.38
CA GLU A 48 15.56 6.47 -20.90
C GLU A 48 16.86 6.73 -21.68
N ALA A 49 17.96 6.11 -21.26
CA ALA A 49 19.23 6.05 -21.99
C ALA A 49 19.21 5.10 -23.21
N SER A 50 18.01 4.72 -23.69
CA SER A 50 17.80 3.87 -24.86
C SER A 50 18.27 2.42 -24.73
N LEU A 51 18.43 1.89 -23.52
CA LEU A 51 18.59 0.45 -23.32
C LEU A 51 17.30 -0.27 -23.75
N PRO A 52 17.37 -1.35 -24.55
CA PRO A 52 16.17 -2.04 -24.99
C PRO A 52 15.46 -2.71 -23.80
N ARG A 53 14.12 -2.65 -23.80
CA ARG A 53 13.26 -3.27 -22.78
C ARG A 53 13.53 -4.77 -22.60
N GLU A 54 13.83 -5.46 -23.70
CA GLU A 54 14.17 -6.89 -23.68
C GLU A 54 15.45 -7.17 -22.87
N GLU A 55 16.46 -6.32 -22.94
CA GLU A 55 17.69 -6.50 -22.18
C GLU A 55 17.45 -6.31 -20.67
N VAL A 56 16.59 -5.37 -20.29
CA VAL A 56 16.16 -5.20 -18.91
C VAL A 56 15.37 -6.42 -18.42
N TYR A 57 14.48 -6.96 -19.26
CA TYR A 57 13.76 -8.20 -18.97
C TYR A 57 14.72 -9.36 -18.73
N LEU A 58 15.66 -9.59 -19.65
CA LEU A 58 16.64 -10.69 -19.55
C LEU A 58 17.54 -10.54 -18.33
N ALA A 59 17.98 -9.32 -18.00
CA ALA A 59 18.80 -9.04 -16.83
C ALA A 59 18.07 -9.42 -15.53
N LEU A 60 16.78 -9.06 -15.41
CA LEU A 60 15.99 -9.39 -14.22
C LEU A 60 15.60 -10.88 -14.16
N ALA A 61 15.20 -11.47 -15.29
CA ALA A 61 14.78 -12.86 -15.35
C ALA A 61 15.92 -13.84 -15.04
N ASN A 62 17.13 -13.52 -15.51
CA ASN A 62 18.33 -14.35 -15.29
C ASN A 62 19.09 -13.99 -14.00
N SER A 63 18.63 -12.97 -13.26
CA SER A 63 19.18 -12.69 -11.94
C SER A 63 18.93 -13.86 -10.98
N GLU A 64 19.77 -13.99 -9.96
CA GLU A 64 19.59 -15.04 -8.94
C GLU A 64 18.19 -14.98 -8.31
N GLU A 65 17.67 -13.79 -8.07
CA GLU A 65 16.32 -13.57 -7.54
C GLU A 65 15.23 -14.01 -8.53
N GLY A 66 15.38 -13.65 -9.82
CA GLY A 66 14.44 -14.05 -10.88
C GLY A 66 14.37 -15.56 -11.05
N VAL A 67 15.52 -16.24 -11.07
CA VAL A 67 15.61 -17.71 -11.13
C VAL A 67 14.97 -18.35 -9.90
N ARG A 68 15.25 -17.84 -8.70
CA ARG A 68 14.63 -18.32 -7.45
C ARG A 68 13.11 -18.17 -7.48
N TYR A 69 12.59 -17.04 -7.95
CA TYR A 69 11.14 -16.81 -8.04
C TYR A 69 10.48 -17.70 -9.09
N ALA A 70 11.10 -17.87 -10.26
CA ALA A 70 10.62 -18.77 -11.30
C ALA A 70 10.51 -20.22 -10.79
N ASN A 71 11.53 -20.71 -10.08
CA ASN A 71 11.53 -22.03 -9.47
C ASN A 71 10.43 -22.19 -8.42
N ARG A 72 10.23 -21.18 -7.56
CA ARG A 72 9.14 -21.17 -6.57
C ARG A 72 7.77 -21.24 -7.25
N ARG A 73 7.54 -20.45 -8.31
CA ARG A 73 6.28 -20.48 -9.07
C ARG A 73 6.04 -21.81 -9.76
N ALA A 74 7.08 -22.43 -10.30
CA ALA A 74 6.99 -23.75 -10.91
C ALA A 74 6.58 -24.82 -9.88
N ALA A 75 7.15 -24.78 -8.68
CA ALA A 75 6.80 -25.68 -7.58
C ALA A 75 5.35 -25.49 -7.09
N LEU A 76 4.87 -24.25 -6.95
CA LEU A 76 3.49 -23.97 -6.52
C LEU A 76 2.45 -24.43 -7.55
N ARG A 77 2.73 -24.29 -8.84
CA ARG A 77 1.84 -24.80 -9.90
C ARG A 77 1.64 -26.32 -9.82
N GLN A 78 2.65 -27.06 -9.34
CA GLN A 78 2.56 -28.51 -9.16
C GLN A 78 1.74 -28.90 -7.90
N GLN A 79 1.59 -28.00 -6.92
CA GLN A 79 0.86 -28.25 -5.67
C GLN A 79 -0.62 -27.84 -5.70
N GLN A 80 -1.07 -27.06 -6.71
CA GLN A 80 -2.43 -26.49 -6.78
C GLN A 80 -3.51 -27.39 -7.43
N CYS A 81 -3.25 -28.68 -7.69
CA CYS A 81 -4.27 -29.63 -8.21
C CYS A 81 -5.20 -30.22 -7.12
N VAL A 82 -4.91 -30.00 -5.84
CA VAL A 82 -5.67 -30.60 -4.74
C VAL A 82 -5.97 -29.51 -3.71
N VAL A 83 -7.17 -29.55 -3.13
CA VAL A 83 -7.72 -28.63 -2.10
C VAL A 83 -8.54 -27.45 -2.65
N LEU A 84 -9.70 -27.76 -3.24
CA LEU A 84 -10.87 -26.88 -3.26
C LEU A 84 -12.10 -27.70 -2.78
N THR A 85 -12.12 -28.07 -1.51
CA THR A 85 -13.35 -28.59 -0.88
C THR A 85 -13.50 -28.02 0.53
N SER A 86 -14.67 -27.42 0.75
CA SER A 86 -15.23 -26.84 1.98
C SER A 86 -14.86 -25.39 2.29
N MET A 87 -15.79 -24.50 1.92
CA MET A 87 -15.98 -23.18 2.50
C MET A 87 -16.77 -23.36 3.81
N PRO A 88 -16.32 -22.84 4.97
CA PRO A 88 -17.20 -22.70 6.12
C PRO A 88 -18.14 -21.50 5.90
N THR A 89 -19.41 -21.73 6.22
CA THR A 89 -20.49 -20.74 6.24
C THR A 89 -20.23 -19.66 7.28
N ALA A 90 -20.47 -18.40 6.89
CA ALA A 90 -20.29 -17.23 7.75
C ALA A 90 -21.29 -17.24 8.92
N VAL A 91 -20.78 -17.42 10.13
CA VAL A 91 -21.50 -17.09 11.37
C VAL A 91 -21.28 -15.60 11.65
N SER A 92 -22.35 -14.83 11.57
CA SER A 92 -22.38 -13.43 12.02
C SER A 92 -22.46 -13.39 13.54
N ILE A 93 -21.37 -12.97 14.18
CA ILE A 93 -21.35 -12.56 15.59
C ILE A 93 -21.02 -11.08 15.63
N ALA A 94 -21.87 -10.33 16.33
CA ALA A 94 -21.67 -8.92 16.65
C ALA A 94 -20.30 -8.77 17.31
N SER A 95 -19.31 -8.36 16.51
CA SER A 95 -17.91 -8.38 16.89
C SER A 95 -17.60 -7.17 17.76
N THR A 96 -17.25 -7.42 19.02
CA THR A 96 -16.23 -6.63 19.68
C THR A 96 -15.02 -6.64 18.75
N LEU A 97 -14.79 -5.54 18.02
CA LEU A 97 -13.65 -5.42 17.12
C LEU A 97 -12.37 -5.49 17.96
N VAL A 98 -11.74 -6.67 17.97
CA VAL A 98 -10.38 -6.84 18.48
C VAL A 98 -9.47 -6.27 17.40
N VAL A 99 -8.84 -5.14 17.69
CA VAL A 99 -7.85 -4.53 16.81
C VAL A 99 -6.51 -5.17 17.11
N GLU A 100 -6.03 -6.03 16.20
CA GLU A 100 -4.75 -6.71 16.34
C GLU A 100 -3.65 -6.00 15.53
N HIS A 101 -4.03 -5.34 14.43
CA HIS A 101 -3.09 -4.71 13.52
C HIS A 101 -3.61 -3.34 13.02
N VAL A 102 -2.70 -2.45 12.60
CA VAL A 102 -3.09 -1.14 12.05
C VAL A 102 -4.00 -1.22 10.82
N SER A 103 -3.94 -2.33 10.07
CA SER A 103 -4.85 -2.59 8.95
C SER A 103 -6.32 -2.53 9.36
N ASP A 104 -6.63 -2.98 10.58
CA ASP A 104 -8.00 -3.05 11.09
C ASP A 104 -8.51 -1.63 11.39
N LEU A 105 -7.63 -0.76 11.88
CA LEU A 105 -7.93 0.67 12.05
C LEU A 105 -8.16 1.33 10.69
N VAL A 106 -7.27 1.12 9.73
CA VAL A 106 -7.36 1.77 8.41
C VAL A 106 -8.55 1.26 7.60
N ALA A 107 -9.10 0.08 7.90
CA ALA A 107 -10.35 -0.40 7.29
C ALA A 107 -11.59 0.39 7.75
N LEU A 108 -11.54 1.00 8.94
CA LEU A 108 -12.62 1.82 9.48
C LEU A 108 -12.66 3.21 8.82
N ASN A 109 -13.83 3.86 8.91
CA ASN A 109 -14.06 5.20 8.35
C ASN A 109 -14.78 6.11 9.35
N GLY A 110 -14.63 7.43 9.15
CA GLY A 110 -15.37 8.45 9.89
C GLY A 110 -15.28 8.29 11.42
N ALA A 111 -16.43 8.33 12.09
CA ALA A 111 -16.50 8.30 13.55
C ALA A 111 -16.00 6.97 14.15
N ALA A 112 -16.29 5.84 13.50
CA ALA A 112 -15.83 4.53 13.95
C ALA A 112 -14.30 4.42 13.94
N PHE A 113 -13.65 4.97 12.91
CA PHE A 113 -12.20 5.08 12.87
C PHE A 113 -11.65 5.89 14.05
N VAL A 114 -12.12 7.13 14.23
CA VAL A 114 -11.58 8.02 15.28
C VAL A 114 -11.79 7.42 16.67
N ALA A 115 -12.98 6.90 16.97
CA ALA A 115 -13.29 6.28 18.25
C ALA A 115 -12.38 5.06 18.54
N THR A 116 -12.14 4.23 17.53
CA THR A 116 -11.29 3.04 17.69
C THR A 116 -9.82 3.40 17.86
N VAL A 117 -9.32 4.42 17.14
CA VAL A 117 -7.94 4.91 17.31
C VAL A 117 -7.73 5.47 18.72
N TYR A 118 -8.68 6.22 19.26
CA TYR A 118 -8.61 6.71 20.64
C TYR A 118 -8.56 5.58 21.67
N ARG A 119 -9.44 4.58 21.53
CA ARG A 119 -9.46 3.42 22.43
C ARG A 119 -8.15 2.62 22.36
N VAL A 120 -7.61 2.41 21.17
CA VAL A 120 -6.41 1.58 20.98
C VAL A 120 -5.13 2.33 21.36
N LEU A 121 -4.97 3.58 20.93
CA LEU A 121 -3.73 4.34 21.13
C LEU A 121 -3.68 5.12 22.44
N LEU A 122 -4.82 5.62 22.91
CA LEU A 122 -4.92 6.49 24.09
C LEU A 122 -5.60 5.81 25.29
N ASN A 123 -6.12 4.59 25.13
CA ASN A 123 -6.83 3.85 26.17
C ASN A 123 -7.97 4.64 26.83
N ARG A 124 -8.70 5.44 26.04
CA ARG A 124 -9.87 6.20 26.48
C ARG A 124 -10.90 6.36 25.36
N GLU A 125 -12.10 6.79 25.72
CA GLU A 125 -13.11 7.18 24.74
C GLU A 125 -12.78 8.54 24.10
N VAL A 126 -13.25 8.71 22.86
CA VAL A 126 -13.11 9.97 22.14
C VAL A 126 -14.03 11.01 22.75
N ASP A 127 -13.46 12.16 23.12
CA ASP A 127 -14.23 13.30 23.58
C ASP A 127 -14.90 14.04 22.41
N PRO A 128 -16.02 14.76 22.63
CA PRO A 128 -16.76 15.42 21.54
C PRO A 128 -15.91 16.41 20.73
N ASP A 129 -14.97 17.12 21.37
CA ASP A 129 -14.12 18.11 20.70
C ASP A 129 -13.01 17.44 19.87
N GLY A 130 -12.42 16.36 20.38
CA GLY A 130 -11.51 15.49 19.64
C GLY A 130 -12.19 14.87 18.43
N ALA A 131 -13.41 14.35 18.59
CA ALA A 131 -14.20 13.82 17.48
C ALA A 131 -14.42 14.89 16.40
N ARG A 132 -14.85 16.10 16.76
CA ARG A 132 -15.01 17.22 15.81
C ARG A 132 -13.71 17.56 15.10
N THR A 133 -12.60 17.60 15.83
CA THR A 133 -11.28 17.95 15.30
C THR A 133 -10.82 16.94 14.25
N TYR A 134 -10.75 15.66 14.60
CA TYR A 134 -10.24 14.64 13.68
C TYR A 134 -11.19 14.34 12.53
N LEU A 135 -12.51 14.38 12.75
CA LEU A 135 -13.47 14.31 11.65
C LEU A 135 -13.38 15.51 10.72
N GLY A 136 -13.13 16.71 11.26
CA GLY A 136 -12.86 17.92 10.48
C GLY A 136 -11.60 17.79 9.63
N LEU A 137 -10.53 17.21 10.17
CA LEU A 137 -9.31 16.92 9.41
C LEU A 137 -9.58 15.95 8.25
N LEU A 138 -10.28 14.84 8.51
CA LEU A 138 -10.63 13.87 7.47
C LEU A 138 -11.50 14.51 6.36
N ARG A 139 -12.46 15.37 6.73
CA ARG A 139 -13.28 16.15 5.79
C ARG A 139 -12.44 17.12 4.96
N ALA A 140 -11.46 17.77 5.58
CA ALA A 140 -10.51 18.65 4.91
C ALA A 140 -9.43 17.90 4.09
N GLY A 141 -9.64 16.60 3.86
CA GLY A 141 -8.76 15.77 3.04
C GLY A 141 -7.45 15.39 3.70
N TRP A 142 -7.34 15.40 5.04
CA TRP A 142 -6.20 14.78 5.74
C TRP A 142 -6.33 13.26 5.79
N SER A 143 -5.19 12.56 5.77
CA SER A 143 -5.16 11.11 5.59
C SER A 143 -5.41 10.35 6.89
N LYS A 144 -5.87 9.10 6.81
CA LYS A 144 -6.00 8.26 8.02
C LYS A 144 -4.62 7.99 8.62
N THR A 145 -3.61 7.83 7.77
CA THR A 145 -2.20 7.69 8.18
C THR A 145 -1.66 8.94 8.88
N HIS A 146 -2.10 10.15 8.52
CA HIS A 146 -1.82 11.38 9.24
C HIS A 146 -2.36 11.35 10.67
N VAL A 147 -3.65 11.08 10.81
CA VAL A 147 -4.34 11.05 12.11
C VAL A 147 -3.69 10.03 13.03
N LEU A 148 -3.40 8.82 12.52
CA LEU A 148 -2.65 7.79 13.25
C LEU A 148 -1.26 8.29 13.68
N THR A 149 -0.53 8.95 12.78
CA THR A 149 0.82 9.45 13.07
C THR A 149 0.81 10.55 14.14
N VAL A 150 -0.14 11.48 14.07
CA VAL A 150 -0.30 12.57 15.05
C VAL A 150 -0.65 12.01 16.42
N LEU A 151 -1.64 11.12 16.49
CA LEU A 151 -2.07 10.51 17.75
C LEU A 151 -0.98 9.62 18.33
N ALA A 152 -0.32 8.77 17.53
CA ALA A 152 0.78 7.91 18.00
C ALA A 152 2.00 8.68 18.54
N LYS A 153 2.24 9.91 18.04
CA LYS A 153 3.35 10.77 18.51
C LYS A 153 2.97 11.66 19.69
N SER A 154 1.69 11.73 20.06
CA SER A 154 1.23 12.55 21.18
C SER A 154 1.89 12.13 22.50
N ALA A 155 1.98 13.07 23.46
CA ALA A 155 2.45 12.75 24.81
C ALA A 155 1.56 11.69 25.49
N GLU A 156 0.26 11.74 25.20
CA GLU A 156 -0.73 10.83 25.74
C GLU A 156 -0.51 9.39 25.25
N ALA A 157 -0.38 9.16 23.95
CA ALA A 157 -0.08 7.83 23.41
C ALA A 157 1.27 7.29 23.94
N ARG A 158 2.27 8.17 24.11
CA ARG A 158 3.56 7.80 24.71
C ARG A 158 3.42 7.38 26.18
N SER A 159 2.51 7.98 26.93
CA SER A 159 2.23 7.61 28.32
C SER A 159 1.54 6.25 28.44
N VAL A 160 0.66 5.91 27.48
CA VAL A 160 -0.01 4.61 27.40
C VAL A 160 0.95 3.51 26.95
N GLY A 161 1.88 3.83 26.04
CA GLY A 161 2.88 2.87 25.55
C GLY A 161 2.31 1.75 24.68
N CYS A 162 1.18 2.00 23.99
CA CYS A 162 0.54 1.01 23.14
C CYS A 162 1.49 0.47 22.05
N VAL A 163 1.62 -0.86 21.98
CA VAL A 163 2.37 -1.56 20.94
C VAL A 163 1.37 -2.21 19.98
N LEU A 164 1.00 -1.46 18.95
CA LEU A 164 0.16 -1.98 17.88
C LEU A 164 1.04 -2.42 16.68
N PRO A 165 0.99 -3.71 16.28
CA PRO A 165 1.62 -4.20 15.06
C PRO A 165 1.32 -3.32 13.84
N GLY A 166 2.37 -2.95 13.10
CA GLY A 166 2.28 -2.09 11.91
C GLY A 166 2.34 -0.57 12.16
N LEU A 167 2.18 -0.10 13.41
CA LEU A 167 2.09 1.35 13.71
C LEU A 167 3.39 2.11 13.43
N LYS A 168 4.53 1.53 13.80
CA LYS A 168 5.85 2.10 13.49
C LYS A 168 6.08 2.16 11.98
N GLN A 169 5.65 1.13 11.26
CA GLN A 169 5.81 1.05 9.81
C GLN A 169 4.98 2.12 9.11
N VAL A 170 3.71 2.30 9.51
CA VAL A 170 2.84 3.34 8.96
C VAL A 170 3.41 4.73 9.21
N THR A 171 3.89 5.00 10.42
CA THR A 171 4.52 6.30 10.77
C THR A 171 5.77 6.59 9.92
N HIS A 172 6.61 5.57 9.70
CA HIS A 172 7.82 5.69 8.88
C HIS A 172 7.49 5.85 7.39
N ASN A 173 6.54 5.07 6.88
CA ASN A 173 6.08 5.14 5.50
C ASN A 173 5.46 6.50 5.20
N TYR A 174 4.63 7.01 6.10
CA TYR A 174 4.07 8.35 6.03
C TYR A 174 5.17 9.40 5.92
N ALA A 175 6.16 9.37 6.82
CA ALA A 175 7.28 10.32 6.79
C ALA A 175 8.13 10.26 5.51
N LYS A 176 8.19 9.10 4.84
CA LYS A 176 8.82 8.97 3.52
C LYS A 176 7.92 9.52 2.41
N ALA A 177 6.63 9.19 2.44
CA ALA A 177 5.63 9.63 1.46
C ALA A 177 5.45 11.15 1.45
N GLU A 178 5.63 11.84 2.57
CA GLU A 178 5.60 13.31 2.65
C GLU A 178 6.76 14.01 1.92
N ARG A 179 7.87 13.30 1.65
CA ARG A 179 9.04 13.94 1.04
C ARG A 179 8.76 14.30 -0.41
N ARG A 180 9.13 15.53 -0.79
CA ARG A 180 9.17 15.98 -2.21
C ARG A 180 10.44 15.48 -2.92
N SER A 181 10.84 14.25 -2.61
CA SER A 181 11.94 13.56 -3.25
C SER A 181 11.42 12.46 -4.16
N TRP A 182 12.31 11.95 -5.01
CA TRP A 182 12.01 10.83 -5.89
C TRP A 182 11.52 9.58 -5.10
N GLY A 183 12.15 9.26 -3.97
CA GLY A 183 11.70 8.18 -3.10
C GLY A 183 10.32 8.43 -2.46
N GLY A 184 9.98 9.69 -2.15
CA GLY A 184 8.63 10.03 -1.69
C GLY A 184 7.59 9.89 -2.81
N TRP A 185 7.92 10.31 -4.04
CA TRP A 185 7.09 10.07 -5.21
C TRP A 185 6.83 8.58 -5.44
N TYR A 186 7.86 7.75 -5.28
CA TYR A 186 7.76 6.29 -5.40
C TYR A 186 6.79 5.69 -4.36
N CYS A 187 6.92 6.10 -3.09
CA CYS A 187 6.01 5.68 -2.02
C CYS A 187 4.54 6.00 -2.36
N ARG A 188 4.26 7.19 -2.89
CA ARG A 188 2.90 7.62 -3.20
C ARG A 188 2.30 6.93 -4.43
N ASN A 189 3.05 6.93 -5.53
CA ASN A 189 2.50 6.55 -6.84
C ASN A 189 2.64 5.05 -7.14
N ILE A 190 3.66 4.40 -6.59
CA ILE A 190 3.95 2.98 -6.87
C ILE A 190 3.52 2.08 -5.72
N LEU A 191 3.81 2.47 -4.48
CA LEU A 191 3.43 1.68 -3.30
C LEU A 191 2.03 2.01 -2.77
N GLY A 192 1.34 2.99 -3.35
CA GLY A 192 -0.01 3.40 -2.95
C GLY A 192 -0.07 3.98 -1.53
N MET A 193 1.04 4.50 -1.00
CA MET A 193 1.06 5.11 0.32
C MET A 193 0.36 6.47 0.29
N GLU A 194 -0.48 6.74 1.29
CA GLU A 194 -1.10 8.05 1.45
C GLU A 194 -0.05 9.13 1.79
N SER A 195 -0.26 10.34 1.26
CA SER A 195 0.44 11.56 1.68
C SER A 195 -0.52 12.73 1.76
N ASP A 196 -0.12 13.79 2.46
CA ASP A 196 -0.85 15.02 2.68
C ASP A 196 -0.23 16.22 1.92
N LEU A 197 0.47 15.96 0.82
CA LEU A 197 0.83 17.01 -0.13
C LEU A 197 -0.44 17.74 -0.60
N PRO A 198 -0.36 19.05 -0.92
CA PRO A 198 -1.55 19.87 -1.22
C PRO A 198 -2.50 19.24 -2.25
N ALA A 199 -1.96 18.74 -3.37
CA ALA A 199 -2.75 18.07 -4.40
C ALA A 199 -3.43 16.77 -3.93
N ASP A 200 -2.81 16.00 -3.04
CA ASP A 200 -3.39 14.76 -2.50
C ASP A 200 -4.53 15.06 -1.53
N ARG A 201 -4.38 16.13 -0.74
CA ARG A 201 -5.41 16.60 0.19
C ARG A 201 -6.62 17.15 -0.56
N GLU A 202 -6.38 18.01 -1.54
CA GLU A 202 -7.44 18.61 -2.36
C GLU A 202 -8.27 17.53 -3.06
N ARG A 203 -7.62 16.54 -3.68
CA ARG A 203 -8.31 15.40 -4.30
C ARG A 203 -9.19 14.64 -3.31
N ARG A 204 -8.71 14.41 -2.08
CA ARG A 204 -9.47 13.70 -1.05
C ARG A 204 -10.61 14.53 -0.46
N ALA A 205 -10.40 15.83 -0.26
CA ALA A 205 -11.45 16.74 0.18
C ALA A 205 -12.58 16.81 -0.85
N LEU A 206 -12.25 16.95 -2.14
CA LEU A 206 -13.23 16.94 -3.23
C LEU A 206 -14.00 15.63 -3.29
N PHE A 207 -13.31 14.49 -3.20
CA PHE A 207 -13.95 13.18 -3.16
C PHE A 207 -14.94 13.06 -1.99
N PHE A 208 -14.54 13.54 -0.81
CA PHE A 208 -15.41 13.54 0.37
C PHE A 208 -16.69 14.36 0.16
N HIS A 209 -16.60 15.51 -0.52
CA HIS A 209 -17.76 16.33 -0.84
C HIS A 209 -18.68 15.69 -1.89
N ILE A 210 -18.13 15.06 -2.93
CA ILE A 210 -18.92 14.41 -3.99
C ILE A 210 -19.71 13.21 -3.44
N VAL A 211 -19.05 12.35 -2.66
CA VAL A 211 -19.70 11.16 -2.08
C VAL A 211 -20.86 11.52 -1.14
N LEU A 212 -20.80 12.70 -0.49
CA LEU A 212 -21.88 13.17 0.36
C LEU A 212 -22.99 13.93 -0.40
N SER A 213 -22.71 14.49 -1.58
CA SER A 213 -23.74 15.15 -2.41
C SER A 213 -24.61 14.17 -3.18
N ASP A 214 -24.06 12.99 -3.54
CA ASP A 214 -24.78 11.95 -4.28
C ASP A 214 -25.57 10.99 -3.37
N GLY A 215 -25.58 11.25 -2.06
CA GLY A 215 -26.22 10.45 -1.02
C GLY A 215 -27.50 11.06 -0.42
N VAL A 216 -28.26 11.83 -1.20
CA VAL A 216 -29.61 12.33 -0.84
C VAL A 216 -30.67 11.65 -1.70
#